data_AF-A0A6P9EJY0-F1
#
_entry.id   AF-A0A6P9EJY0-F1
#
_cell.length_a   1.000
_cell.length_b   1.000
_cell.length_c   1.000
_cell.angle_alpha   90.00
_cell.angle_beta   90.00
_cell.angle_gamma   90.00
#
_symmetry.space_group_name_H-M   'P 1'
#
loop_
_entity.id
_entity.type
_entity.pdbx_description
1 polymer ?
#
loop_
_entity_poly.entity_id
_entity_poly.type
_entity_poly.pdbx_seq_one_letter_code
_entity_poly.pdbx_strand_id
1 'polypeptide(L)'
;MGRIAKTCLRSLLKLANSVMGIIGIAMVLYSCWMIRVWQRDSSYVDYSSTGPWFIYSFLGIGVTLGAIACLGHIAADSANGCCLSFYVVIISLLLLLEIAMTADMLLNSDWEKDLPEDPTGRLHDFEDFVKSNFDIFQWIGLMFTLAQGLSILLAVALRTLGTNQGSYYNYDTDEDYAPERLPLVNNKVQPPPYVKANK
;
A
#
# COMPACT_ATOMS: atom_id res chain seq x y z
N MET A 1 8.74 8.30 26.28
CA MET A 1 9.29 7.34 25.29
C MET A 1 8.27 6.91 24.22
N GLY A 2 7.03 6.56 24.58
CA GLY A 2 6.02 6.07 23.61
C GLY A 2 5.72 7.01 22.42
N ARG A 3 5.70 8.33 22.61
CA ARG A 3 5.48 9.31 21.52
C ARG A 3 6.59 9.27 20.46
N ILE A 4 7.85 9.14 20.90
CA ILE A 4 9.03 9.07 20.01
C ILE A 4 9.01 7.76 19.22
N ALA A 5 8.71 6.65 19.91
CA ALA A 5 8.58 5.33 19.26
C ALA A 5 7.49 5.33 18.18
N LYS A 6 6.32 5.94 18.46
CA LYS A 6 5.22 6.06 17.49
C LYS A 6 5.63 6.89 16.25
N THR A 7 6.31 8.02 16.44
CA THR A 7 6.83 8.82 15.32
C THR A 7 7.85 8.05 14.50
N CYS A 8 8.75 7.31 15.16
CA CYS A 8 9.73 6.45 14.50
C CYS A 8 9.05 5.38 13.63
N LEU A 9 8.08 4.64 14.20
CA LEU A 9 7.33 3.61 13.49
C LEU A 9 6.57 4.18 12.28
N ARG A 10 5.93 5.36 12.42
CA ARG A 10 5.28 6.05 11.28
C ARG A 10 6.27 6.40 10.18
N SER A 11 7.43 6.94 10.56
CA SER A 11 8.47 7.30 9.59
C SER A 11 9.02 6.09 8.85
N LEU A 12 9.26 4.99 9.56
CA LEU A 12 9.73 3.73 8.96
C LEU A 12 8.66 3.12 8.03
N LEU A 13 7.38 3.17 8.42
CA LEU A 13 6.30 2.69 7.57
C LEU A 13 6.20 3.50 6.28
N LYS A 14 6.33 4.83 6.35
CA LYS A 14 6.40 5.69 5.16
C LYS A 14 7.62 5.37 4.29
N LEU A 15 8.79 5.17 4.90
CA LEU A 15 10.01 4.81 4.17
C LEU A 15 9.82 3.49 3.40
N ALA A 16 9.30 2.46 4.05
CA ALA A 16 9.03 1.17 3.41
C ALA A 16 8.03 1.30 2.25
N ASN A 17 6.97 2.12 2.41
CA ASN A 17 6.00 2.38 1.35
C ASN A 17 6.55 3.23 0.20
N SER A 18 7.51 4.11 0.47
CA SER A 18 8.16 4.92 -0.56
C SER A 18 8.92 4.06 -1.56
N VAL A 19 9.47 2.90 -1.15
CA VAL A 19 10.15 1.96 -2.06
C VAL A 19 9.17 1.45 -3.12
N MET A 20 7.97 0.99 -2.69
CA MET A 20 6.92 0.54 -3.60
C MET A 20 6.44 1.68 -4.52
N GLY A 21 6.32 2.89 -3.98
CA GLY A 21 5.96 4.08 -4.75
C GLY A 21 6.98 4.42 -5.83
N ILE A 22 8.28 4.35 -5.53
CA ILE A 22 9.36 4.60 -6.49
C ILE A 22 9.31 3.57 -7.63
N ILE A 23 9.14 2.28 -7.30
CA ILE A 23 9.00 1.21 -8.31
C ILE A 23 7.76 1.48 -9.18
N GLY A 24 6.62 1.80 -8.57
CA GLY A 24 5.39 2.11 -9.31
C GLY A 24 5.55 3.31 -10.25
N ILE A 25 6.17 4.41 -9.80
CA ILE A 25 6.45 5.58 -10.63
C ILE A 25 7.37 5.23 -11.79
N ALA A 26 8.45 4.48 -11.54
CA ALA A 26 9.36 4.04 -12.59
C ALA A 26 8.64 3.19 -13.65
N MET A 27 7.76 2.28 -13.21
CA MET A 27 6.94 1.47 -14.11
C MET A 27 5.99 2.33 -14.95
N VAL A 28 5.30 3.29 -14.35
CA VAL A 28 4.39 4.22 -15.07
C VAL A 28 5.16 5.05 -16.10
N LEU A 29 6.31 5.62 -15.73
CA LEU A 29 7.12 6.41 -16.65
C LEU A 29 7.62 5.57 -17.83
N TYR A 30 8.07 4.34 -17.56
CA TYR A 30 8.51 3.43 -18.60
C TYR A 30 7.36 2.99 -19.51
N SER A 31 6.18 2.69 -18.95
CA SER A 31 4.96 2.43 -19.74
C SER A 31 4.58 3.61 -20.61
N CYS A 32 4.58 4.84 -20.09
CA CYS A 32 4.28 6.03 -20.88
C CYS A 32 5.28 6.18 -22.04
N TRP A 33 6.57 5.89 -21.81
CA TRP A 33 7.56 5.85 -22.88
C TRP A 33 7.26 4.76 -23.92
N MET A 34 6.92 3.53 -23.49
CA MET A 34 6.53 2.45 -24.40
C MET A 34 5.29 2.79 -25.24
N ILE A 35 4.28 3.43 -24.65
CA ILE A 35 3.09 3.91 -25.37
C ILE A 35 3.49 4.93 -26.45
N ARG A 36 4.38 5.86 -26.12
CA ARG A 36 4.85 6.88 -27.08
C ARG A 36 5.60 6.26 -28.26
N VAL A 37 6.50 5.32 -27.98
CA VAL A 37 7.23 4.57 -29.02
C VAL A 37 6.25 3.79 -29.88
N TRP A 38 5.35 3.02 -29.25
CA TRP A 38 4.33 2.24 -29.95
C TRP A 38 3.43 3.10 -30.84
N GLN A 39 2.96 4.25 -30.36
CA GLN A 39 2.15 5.18 -31.16
C GLN A 39 2.90 5.74 -32.37
N ARG A 40 4.18 6.06 -32.21
CA ARG A 40 5.03 6.54 -33.31
C ARG A 40 5.17 5.46 -34.38
N ASP A 41 5.44 4.22 -33.98
CA ASP A 41 5.72 3.12 -34.90
C ASP A 41 4.42 2.56 -35.54
N SER A 42 3.28 2.65 -34.82
CA SER A 42 1.95 2.26 -35.31
C SER A 42 1.37 3.23 -36.35
N SER A 43 1.85 4.47 -36.42
CA SER A 43 1.40 5.42 -37.45
C SER A 43 1.81 5.05 -38.88
N TYR A 44 2.66 4.02 -39.03
CA TYR A 44 3.21 3.56 -40.31
C TYR A 44 2.68 2.18 -40.75
N VAL A 45 2.02 1.43 -39.87
CA VAL A 45 1.60 0.04 -40.14
C VAL A 45 0.22 -0.22 -39.53
N ASP A 46 -0.73 -0.67 -40.35
CA ASP A 46 -2.11 -0.98 -39.96
C ASP A 46 -2.12 -2.29 -39.15
N TYR A 47 -1.94 -2.21 -37.83
CA TYR A 47 -1.92 -3.38 -36.96
C TYR A 47 -3.33 -3.80 -36.54
N SER A 48 -3.58 -5.10 -36.73
CA SER A 48 -4.80 -5.84 -36.42
C SER A 48 -5.17 -5.84 -34.93
N SER A 49 -6.38 -5.36 -34.63
CA SER A 49 -7.36 -5.63 -33.56
C SER A 49 -6.97 -6.01 -32.11
N THR A 50 -5.77 -6.50 -31.80
CA THR A 50 -5.36 -6.86 -30.43
C THR A 50 -4.48 -5.73 -29.90
N GLY A 51 -5.03 -4.91 -28.99
CA GLY A 51 -4.30 -3.79 -28.39
C GLY A 51 -3.02 -4.23 -27.64
N PRO A 52 -2.10 -3.30 -27.32
CA PRO A 52 -0.80 -3.59 -26.71
C PRO A 52 -0.96 -4.01 -25.24
N TRP A 53 -1.43 -5.23 -25.02
CA TRP A 53 -1.85 -5.74 -23.73
C TRP A 53 -0.72 -5.68 -22.70
N PHE A 54 0.52 -6.02 -23.08
CA PHE A 54 1.67 -5.98 -22.19
C PHE A 54 1.92 -4.56 -21.66
N ILE A 55 1.88 -3.55 -22.52
CA ILE A 55 2.09 -2.15 -22.15
C ILE A 55 1.04 -1.68 -21.14
N TYR A 56 -0.22 -2.06 -21.34
CA TYR A 56 -1.32 -1.71 -20.42
C TYR A 56 -1.24 -2.47 -19.10
N SER A 57 -0.86 -3.75 -19.11
CA SER A 57 -0.63 -4.52 -17.89
C SER A 57 0.51 -3.93 -17.06
N PHE A 58 1.64 -3.59 -17.71
CA PHE A 58 2.78 -2.96 -17.03
C PHE A 58 2.40 -1.60 -16.43
N LEU A 59 1.59 -0.81 -17.14
CA LEU A 59 1.07 0.46 -16.65
C LEU A 59 0.13 0.25 -15.46
N GLY A 60 -0.80 -0.69 -15.57
CA GLY A 60 -1.77 -1.01 -14.53
C GLY A 60 -1.11 -1.47 -13.23
N ILE A 61 -0.07 -2.31 -13.32
CA ILE A 61 0.73 -2.72 -12.16
C ILE A 61 1.42 -1.50 -11.53
N GLY A 62 2.06 -0.65 -12.33
CA GLY A 62 2.72 0.57 -11.83
C GLY A 62 1.77 1.51 -11.10
N VAL A 63 0.58 1.77 -11.67
CA VAL A 63 -0.47 2.60 -11.05
C VAL A 63 -0.96 1.97 -9.74
N THR A 64 -1.16 0.65 -9.73
CA THR A 64 -1.62 -0.09 -8.53
C THR A 64 -0.60 -0.01 -7.41
N LEU A 65 0.69 -0.20 -7.68
CA LEU A 65 1.77 -0.04 -6.71
C LEU A 65 1.82 1.40 -6.16
N GLY A 66 1.65 2.40 -7.03
CA GLY A 66 1.55 3.80 -6.62
C GLY A 66 0.38 4.05 -5.67
N ALA A 67 -0.82 3.52 -5.98
CA ALA A 67 -1.99 3.66 -5.14
C ALA A 67 -1.81 2.98 -3.77
N ILE A 68 -1.20 1.80 -3.73
CA ILE A 68 -0.90 1.07 -2.49
C ILE A 68 0.11 1.82 -1.63
N ALA A 69 1.15 2.41 -2.24
CA ALA A 69 2.08 3.28 -1.54
C ALA A 69 1.37 4.49 -0.93
N CYS A 70 0.49 5.17 -1.68
CA CYS A 70 -0.32 6.27 -1.17
C CYS A 70 -1.19 5.85 0.01
N LEU A 71 -1.85 4.68 -0.07
CA LEU A 71 -2.63 4.12 1.05
C LEU A 71 -1.75 3.85 2.27
N GLY A 72 -0.51 3.38 2.09
CA GLY A 72 0.45 3.19 3.17
C GLY A 72 0.87 4.49 3.85
N HIS A 73 1.09 5.55 3.08
CA HIS A 73 1.35 6.89 3.64
C HIS A 73 0.14 7.41 4.43
N ILE A 74 -1.08 7.27 3.90
CA ILE A 74 -2.32 7.66 4.58
C ILE A 74 -2.52 6.82 5.85
N ALA A 75 -2.24 5.52 5.82
CA ALA A 75 -2.33 4.64 6.98
C ALA A 75 -1.33 5.05 8.08
N ALA A 76 -0.10 5.41 7.70
CA ALA A 76 0.91 5.90 8.64
C ALA A 76 0.51 7.24 9.29
N ASP A 77 -0.05 8.17 8.51
CA ASP A 77 -0.42 9.50 9.00
C ASP A 77 -1.70 9.50 9.83
N SER A 78 -2.75 8.83 9.34
CA SER A 78 -4.02 8.73 10.07
C SER A 78 -3.83 8.03 11.42
N ALA A 79 -2.97 7.00 11.48
CA ALA A 79 -2.86 6.07 12.59
C ALA A 79 -4.23 5.59 13.12
N ASN A 80 -5.24 5.59 12.26
CA ASN A 80 -6.56 5.06 12.53
C ASN A 80 -6.51 3.55 12.39
N GLY A 81 -7.06 2.82 13.37
CA GLY A 81 -7.05 1.36 13.36
C GLY A 81 -7.70 0.78 12.10
N CYS A 82 -8.73 1.44 11.56
CA CYS A 82 -9.42 1.00 10.34
C CYS A 82 -8.56 1.14 9.08
N CYS A 83 -7.97 2.32 8.82
CA CYS A 83 -7.09 2.57 7.68
C CYS A 83 -5.88 1.63 7.68
N LEU A 84 -5.29 1.44 8.86
CA LEU A 84 -4.17 0.54 9.05
C LEU A 84 -4.56 -0.93 8.81
N SER A 85 -5.76 -1.35 9.24
CA SER A 85 -6.25 -2.70 9.00
C SER A 85 -6.51 -2.96 7.53
N PHE A 86 -7.13 -2.02 6.81
CA PHE A 86 -7.33 -2.13 5.37
C PHE A 86 -5.99 -2.23 4.63
N TYR A 87 -5.04 -1.36 4.99
CA TYR A 87 -3.70 -1.39 4.42
C TYR A 87 -2.99 -2.74 4.67
N VAL A 88 -3.03 -3.27 5.90
CA VAL A 88 -2.45 -4.59 6.21
C VAL A 88 -3.09 -5.70 5.38
N VAL A 89 -4.42 -5.70 5.25
CA VAL A 89 -5.11 -6.71 4.40
C VAL A 89 -4.63 -6.62 2.96
N ILE A 90 -4.51 -5.43 2.39
CA ILE A 90 -4.03 -5.24 1.01
C ILE A 90 -2.60 -5.77 0.84
N ILE A 91 -1.67 -5.40 1.74
CA ILE A 91 -0.28 -5.88 1.66
C ILE A 91 -0.19 -7.39 1.89
N SER A 92 -1.00 -7.96 2.78
CA SER A 92 -1.06 -9.41 2.96
C SER A 92 -1.58 -10.12 1.72
N LEU A 93 -2.59 -9.58 1.04
CA LEU A 93 -3.06 -10.13 -0.23
C LEU A 93 -1.98 -10.05 -1.33
N LEU A 94 -1.22 -8.95 -1.40
CA LEU A 94 -0.07 -8.86 -2.32
C LEU A 94 0.99 -9.91 -2.01
N LEU A 95 1.35 -10.09 -0.73
CA LEU A 95 2.34 -11.08 -0.33
C LEU A 95 1.87 -12.51 -0.66
N LEU A 96 0.59 -12.80 -0.45
CA LEU A 96 0.00 -14.09 -0.82
C LEU A 96 -0.01 -14.30 -2.34
N LEU A 97 -0.32 -13.25 -3.11
CA LEU A 97 -0.26 -13.30 -4.57
C LEU A 97 1.18 -13.53 -5.05
N GLU A 98 2.16 -12.89 -4.45
CA GLU A 98 3.59 -13.05 -4.79
C GLU A 98 4.09 -14.48 -4.49
N ILE A 99 3.71 -15.03 -3.33
CA ILE A 99 4.01 -16.43 -2.98
C ILE A 99 3.30 -17.38 -3.95
N ALA A 100 2.04 -17.12 -4.30
CA ALA A 100 1.28 -17.96 -5.23
C ALA A 100 1.90 -17.95 -6.64
N MET A 101 2.25 -16.77 -7.17
CA MET A 101 2.90 -16.63 -8.47
C MET A 101 4.29 -17.29 -8.49
N THR A 102 5.07 -17.14 -7.42
CA THR A 102 6.39 -17.78 -7.31
C THR A 102 6.26 -19.30 -7.24
N ALA A 103 5.28 -19.81 -6.49
CA ALA A 103 5.00 -21.23 -6.42
C ALA A 103 4.51 -21.79 -7.77
N ASP A 104 3.65 -21.04 -8.47
CA ASP A 104 3.16 -21.42 -9.79
C ASP A 104 4.31 -21.46 -10.81
N MET A 105 5.15 -20.44 -10.86
CA MET A 105 6.35 -20.41 -11.71
C MET A 105 7.33 -21.55 -11.41
N LEU A 106 7.44 -21.97 -10.15
CA LEU A 106 8.31 -23.08 -9.73
C LEU A 106 7.73 -24.46 -10.09
N LEU A 107 6.41 -24.61 -10.02
CA LEU A 107 5.72 -25.87 -10.31
C LEU A 107 5.39 -26.05 -11.79
N ASN A 108 5.11 -24.96 -12.49
CA ASN A 108 4.81 -24.90 -13.91
C ASN A 108 6.04 -24.45 -14.69
N SER A 109 6.89 -25.40 -15.11
CA SER A 109 8.08 -25.11 -15.92
C SER A 109 7.77 -24.51 -17.29
N ASP A 110 6.50 -24.58 -17.73
CA ASP A 110 6.05 -24.11 -19.04
C ASP A 110 5.24 -22.79 -18.97
N TRP A 111 5.22 -22.10 -17.83
CA TRP A 111 4.42 -20.88 -17.60
C TRP A 111 4.63 -19.78 -18.67
N GLU A 112 5.83 -19.68 -19.24
CA GLU A 112 6.15 -18.70 -20.29
C GLU A 112 5.32 -18.94 -21.57
N LYS A 113 4.89 -20.18 -21.82
CA LYS A 113 4.04 -20.55 -22.96
C LYS A 113 2.56 -20.17 -22.77
N ASP A 114 2.15 -19.89 -21.53
CA ASP A 114 0.77 -19.50 -21.20
C ASP A 114 0.52 -18.01 -21.45
N LEU A 115 1.57 -17.22 -21.68
CA LEU A 115 1.45 -15.80 -22.01
C LEU A 115 0.90 -15.62 -23.44
N PRO A 116 -0.07 -14.71 -23.65
CA PRO A 116 -0.54 -14.41 -24.99
C PRO A 116 0.56 -13.70 -25.79
N GLU A 117 0.58 -13.93 -27.10
CA GLU A 117 1.53 -13.25 -28.00
C GLU A 117 1.41 -11.72 -27.87
N ASP A 118 2.54 -11.03 -27.70
CA ASP A 118 2.59 -9.57 -27.67
C ASP A 118 2.91 -9.02 -29.07
N PRO A 119 1.93 -8.41 -29.77
CA PRO A 119 2.15 -7.88 -31.12
C PRO A 119 3.16 -6.72 -31.15
N THR A 120 3.50 -6.13 -30.00
CA THR A 120 4.47 -5.03 -29.92
C THR A 120 5.92 -5.49 -29.80
N GLY A 121 6.16 -6.78 -29.50
CA GLY A 121 7.49 -7.32 -29.22
C GLY A 121 8.14 -6.79 -27.93
N ARG A 122 7.44 -5.94 -27.16
CA ARG A 122 7.97 -5.25 -25.98
C ARG A 122 8.10 -6.19 -24.79
N LEU A 123 7.25 -7.21 -24.71
CA LEU A 123 7.38 -8.31 -23.76
C LEU A 123 8.71 -9.04 -23.97
N HIS A 124 9.05 -9.39 -25.22
CA HIS A 124 10.30 -10.08 -25.53
C HIS A 124 11.54 -9.25 -25.18
N ASP A 125 11.55 -7.96 -25.55
CA ASP A 125 12.62 -7.03 -25.15
C ASP A 125 12.77 -6.97 -23.62
N PHE A 126 11.66 -6.99 -22.87
CA PHE A 126 11.66 -6.94 -21.42
C PHE A 126 12.18 -8.24 -20.80
N GLU A 127 11.79 -9.39 -21.32
CA GLU A 127 12.31 -10.70 -20.90
C GLU A 127 13.82 -10.77 -21.07
N ASP A 128 14.35 -10.35 -22.22
CA ASP A 128 15.79 -10.31 -22.48
C ASP A 128 16.51 -9.36 -21.52
N PHE A 129 15.91 -8.22 -21.19
CA PHE A 129 16.44 -7.28 -20.21
C PHE A 129 16.49 -7.90 -18.80
N VAL A 130 15.44 -8.60 -18.39
CA VAL A 130 15.38 -9.31 -17.10
C VAL A 130 16.41 -10.44 -17.06
N LYS A 131 16.48 -11.27 -18.10
CA LYS A 131 17.44 -12.38 -18.22
C LYS A 131 18.88 -11.87 -18.15
N SER A 132 19.18 -10.73 -18.80
CA SER A 132 20.50 -10.10 -18.79
C SER A 132 20.90 -9.48 -17.44
N ASN A 133 19.91 -9.14 -16.60
CA ASN A 133 20.13 -8.44 -15.32
C ASN A 133 19.53 -9.21 -14.14
N PHE A 134 19.47 -10.54 -14.24
CA PHE A 134 18.72 -11.38 -13.31
C PHE A 134 19.12 -11.14 -11.84
N ASP A 135 20.41 -10.99 -11.55
CA ASP A 135 20.90 -10.71 -10.20
C ASP A 135 20.28 -9.43 -9.61
N ILE A 136 20.15 -8.37 -10.42
CA ILE A 136 19.56 -7.10 -10.01
C ILE A 136 18.06 -7.30 -9.73
N PHE A 137 17.35 -7.99 -10.62
CA PHE A 137 15.93 -8.28 -10.45
C PHE A 137 15.64 -9.17 -9.24
N GLN A 138 16.52 -10.12 -8.94
CA GLN A 138 16.44 -10.95 -7.74
C GLN A 138 16.58 -10.08 -6.46
N TRP A 139 17.53 -9.16 -6.42
CA TRP A 139 17.68 -8.23 -5.29
C TRP A 139 16.50 -7.27 -5.17
N ILE A 140 15.96 -6.78 -6.30
CA ILE A 140 14.75 -5.95 -6.31
C ILE A 140 13.57 -6.73 -5.71
N GLY A 141 13.38 -7.99 -6.14
CA GLY A 141 12.35 -8.88 -5.61
C GLY A 141 12.50 -9.09 -4.10
N LEU A 142 13.69 -9.45 -3.63
CA LEU A 142 13.96 -9.65 -2.20
C LEU A 142 13.67 -8.39 -1.37
N MET A 143 14.12 -7.22 -1.82
CA MET A 143 13.87 -5.96 -1.14
C MET A 143 12.39 -5.58 -1.14
N PHE A 144 11.68 -5.92 -2.21
CA PHE A 144 10.24 -5.71 -2.32
C PHE A 144 9.46 -6.59 -1.33
N THR A 145 9.72 -7.90 -1.29
CA THR A 145 9.10 -8.81 -0.32
C THR A 145 9.42 -8.41 1.12
N LEU A 146 10.68 -8.01 1.39
CA LEU A 146 11.11 -7.53 2.70
C LEU A 146 10.37 -6.25 3.10
N ALA A 147 10.20 -5.30 2.17
CA ALA A 147 9.48 -4.06 2.41
C ALA A 147 7.99 -4.31 2.74
N GLN A 148 7.34 -5.26 2.06
CA GLN A 148 5.98 -5.69 2.39
C GLN A 148 5.90 -6.29 3.81
N GLY A 149 6.78 -7.23 4.14
CA GLY A 149 6.83 -7.86 5.47
C GLY A 149 7.09 -6.86 6.60
N LEU A 150 8.05 -5.95 6.41
CA LEU A 150 8.31 -4.84 7.32
C LEU A 150 7.11 -3.91 7.45
N SER A 151 6.41 -3.63 6.35
CA SER A 151 5.22 -2.77 6.37
C SER A 151 4.09 -3.38 7.21
N ILE A 152 3.85 -4.70 7.10
CA ILE A 152 2.89 -5.41 7.95
C ILE A 152 3.30 -5.31 9.41
N LEU A 153 4.55 -5.61 9.73
CA LEU A 153 5.07 -5.58 11.11
C LEU A 153 4.92 -4.19 11.73
N LEU A 154 5.37 -3.15 11.02
CA LEU A 154 5.31 -1.75 11.45
C LEU A 154 3.86 -1.28 11.60
N ALA A 155 2.98 -1.65 10.68
CA ALA A 155 1.56 -1.35 10.77
C ALA A 155 0.94 -2.00 12.01
N VAL A 156 1.13 -3.31 12.22
CA VAL A 156 0.61 -3.99 13.42
C VAL A 156 1.16 -3.38 14.71
N ALA A 157 2.46 -3.06 14.77
CA ALA A 157 3.07 -2.38 15.91
C ALA A 157 2.47 -0.99 16.16
N LEU A 158 2.17 -0.22 15.11
CA LEU A 158 1.47 1.06 15.22
C LEU A 158 0.05 0.89 15.75
N ARG A 159 -0.65 -0.18 15.34
CA ARG A 159 -2.00 -0.50 15.84
C ARG A 159 -2.01 -0.76 17.34
N THR A 160 -1.12 -1.65 17.79
CA THR A 160 -1.06 -2.09 19.19
C THR A 160 -0.62 -0.96 20.11
N LEU A 161 0.32 -0.13 19.66
CA LEU A 161 0.73 1.05 20.42
C LEU A 161 -0.39 2.10 20.50
N GLY A 162 -1.18 2.25 19.43
CA GLY A 162 -2.35 3.12 19.39
C GLY A 162 -3.45 2.71 20.37
N THR A 163 -3.77 1.41 20.46
CA THR A 163 -4.77 0.89 21.41
C THR A 163 -4.33 1.03 22.86
N ASN A 164 -3.06 0.75 23.15
CA ASN A 164 -2.52 0.83 24.52
C ASN A 164 -2.45 2.27 25.03
N GLN A 165 -2.12 3.23 24.17
CA GLN A 165 -2.12 4.65 24.53
C GLN A 165 -3.54 5.24 24.58
N GLY A 166 -4.48 4.83 23.72
CA GLY A 166 -5.87 5.25 23.81
C GLY A 166 -6.54 4.88 25.13
N SER A 167 -6.07 3.83 25.82
CA SER A 167 -6.50 3.46 27.17
C SER A 167 -5.87 4.35 28.27
N TYR A 168 -4.62 4.79 28.08
CA TYR A 168 -3.88 5.60 29.05
C TYR A 168 -4.18 7.10 28.97
N TYR A 169 -4.43 7.64 27.77
CA TYR A 169 -4.76 9.06 27.55
C TYR A 169 -6.24 9.40 27.74
N ASN A 170 -7.13 8.42 27.89
CA ASN A 170 -8.55 8.68 28.16
C ASN A 170 -8.81 9.14 29.60
N TYR A 171 -7.77 9.21 30.44
CA TYR A 171 -7.86 9.73 31.80
C TYR A 171 -7.21 11.11 31.99
N ASP A 172 -6.29 11.52 31.12
CA ASP A 172 -5.57 12.80 31.24
C ASP A 172 -5.07 13.22 29.85
N THR A 173 -5.86 14.01 29.10
CA THR A 173 -5.42 15.10 28.19
C THR A 173 -6.68 15.65 27.50
N ASP A 174 -7.39 16.53 28.21
CA ASP A 174 -7.79 17.79 27.58
C ASP A 174 -6.48 18.53 27.21
N GLU A 175 -6.47 19.31 26.13
CA GLU A 175 -5.31 20.03 25.53
C GLU A 175 -4.57 19.25 24.42
N ASP A 176 -5.11 19.29 23.18
CA ASP A 176 -4.47 19.97 22.02
C ASP A 176 -5.02 19.43 20.67
N TYR A 177 -6.31 19.66 20.42
CA TYR A 177 -6.94 19.88 19.10
C TYR A 177 -8.37 20.30 19.42
N ALA A 178 -8.71 21.58 19.23
CA ALA A 178 -10.06 22.06 19.48
C ALA A 178 -11.10 21.25 18.68
N PRO A 179 -12.06 20.56 19.31
CA PRO A 179 -13.20 20.02 18.61
C PRO A 179 -14.25 21.12 18.53
N GLU A 180 -14.39 21.73 17.35
CA GLU A 180 -15.51 22.61 17.02
C GLU A 180 -16.79 21.78 16.84
N ARG A 181 -17.27 21.17 17.93
CA ARG A 181 -18.56 20.49 18.04
C ARG A 181 -19.06 20.65 19.49
N LEU A 182 -19.71 21.79 19.75
CA LEU A 182 -20.49 22.00 20.98
C LEU A 182 -21.57 20.92 21.14
N PRO A 183 -21.68 20.23 22.29
CA PRO A 183 -22.86 19.45 22.61
C PRO A 183 -23.96 20.37 23.15
N LEU A 184 -24.99 20.61 22.34
CA LEU A 184 -26.14 21.50 22.63
C LEU A 184 -27.14 20.95 23.68
N VAL A 185 -26.82 19.90 24.45
CA VAL A 185 -27.78 19.33 25.41
C VAL A 185 -27.07 18.95 26.71
N ASN A 186 -26.94 19.94 27.58
CA ASN A 186 -26.67 19.75 29.00
C ASN A 186 -28.00 19.51 29.73
N ASN A 187 -28.41 18.26 29.91
CA ASN A 187 -29.55 17.93 30.78
C ASN A 187 -29.01 17.54 32.17
N LYS A 188 -28.66 18.54 32.99
CA LYS A 188 -28.41 18.30 34.42
C LYS A 188 -29.75 17.98 35.09
N VAL A 189 -30.06 16.71 35.21
CA VAL A 189 -31.13 16.24 36.10
C VAL A 189 -30.65 16.46 37.53
N GLN A 190 -31.18 17.49 38.20
CA GLN A 190 -31.07 17.67 39.65
C GLN A 190 -31.85 16.54 40.35
N PRO A 191 -31.25 15.78 41.28
CA PRO A 191 -32.02 14.90 42.15
C PRO A 191 -32.77 15.71 43.24
N PRO A 192 -33.99 15.31 43.63
CA PRO A 192 -34.83 16.07 44.57
C PRO A 192 -34.26 16.05 46.02
N PRO A 193 -34.54 17.09 46.82
CA PRO A 193 -34.00 17.23 48.17
C PRO A 193 -34.64 16.22 49.15
N TYR A 194 -33.77 15.55 49.88
CA TYR A 194 -34.08 14.57 50.93
C TYR A 194 -34.71 15.27 52.14
N VAL A 195 -35.98 14.98 52.43
CA VAL A 195 -36.65 15.41 53.67
C VAL A 195 -36.33 14.41 54.78
N LYS A 196 -35.54 14.83 55.78
CA LYS A 196 -35.38 14.09 57.04
C LYS A 196 -36.63 14.33 57.90
N ALA A 197 -37.42 13.29 58.14
CA ALA A 197 -38.40 13.27 59.21
C ALA A 197 -37.69 12.91 60.52
N ASN A 198 -37.64 13.84 61.48
CA ASN A 198 -37.24 13.54 62.86
C ASN A 198 -38.48 13.12 63.65
N LYS A 199 -38.33 12.07 64.46
CA LYS A 199 -39.25 11.64 65.50
C LYS A 199 -38.78 12.20 66.84
#